data_AF-M1BYU5-F1
#
_entry.id   AF-M1BYU5-F1
#
_cell.length_a   1.000
_cell.length_b   1.000
_cell.length_c   1.000
_cell.angle_alpha   90.00
_cell.angle_beta   90.00
_cell.angle_gamma   90.00
#
_symmetry.space_group_name_H-M   'P 1'
#
loop_
_entity.id
_entity.type
_entity.pdbx_description
1 polymer ?
#
loop_
_entity_poly.entity_id
_entity_poly.type
_entity_poly.pdbx_seq_one_letter_code
_entity_poly.pdbx_strand_id
1 'polypeptide(L)'
;MQTGDPTGTGFGGDSIYKFLYGDQAHFFGDEIHSDLKHSKRGTVAMASAGTGTGTGEKNLNASQFYITLRDDLDSLDGEHTVFGEITEGFYTLNRINKAYVDDKGKPYQNIRIKHTYILYDRFDDPSQLANLIPDASPERKPKDEIDDDVRLEDDWMPKDEELGIREEKEAHSRAVYLKV
;
A
#
# COMPACT_ATOMS: atom_id res chain seq x y z
N MET A 1 7.16 -0.78 3.78
CA MET A 1 6.31 0.23 3.10
C MET A 1 4.91 0.12 3.69
N GLN A 2 4.30 1.22 4.12
CA GLN A 2 2.95 1.25 4.69
C GLN A 2 1.95 1.87 3.72
N THR A 3 0.70 1.40 3.75
CA THR A 3 -0.41 1.85 2.91
C THR A 3 -1.76 1.50 3.57
N GLY A 4 -2.88 1.68 2.85
CA GLY A 4 -4.22 1.29 3.32
C GLY A 4 -4.97 2.38 4.08
N ASP A 5 -4.48 3.63 4.09
CA ASP A 5 -5.22 4.81 4.57
C ASP A 5 -5.92 5.51 3.39
N PRO A 6 -7.26 5.46 3.28
CA PRO A 6 -8.00 6.14 2.21
C PRO A 6 -7.84 7.67 2.21
N THR A 7 -7.46 8.26 3.35
CA THR A 7 -7.29 9.71 3.49
C THR A 7 -5.88 10.18 3.09
N GLY A 8 -4.90 9.27 3.06
CA GLY A 8 -3.50 9.58 2.74
C GLY A 8 -2.77 10.41 3.81
N THR A 9 -3.32 10.49 5.02
CA THR A 9 -2.75 11.25 6.15
C THR A 9 -1.76 10.42 6.97
N GLY A 10 -1.89 9.10 6.93
CA GLY A 10 -1.15 8.14 7.78
C GLY A 10 -1.89 7.78 9.06
N PHE A 11 -2.99 8.46 9.40
CA PHE A 11 -3.75 8.26 10.64
C PHE A 11 -5.20 7.82 10.41
N GLY A 12 -5.64 7.76 9.15
CA GLY A 12 -7.00 7.38 8.81
C GLY A 12 -7.18 5.89 8.56
N GLY A 13 -8.37 5.56 8.07
CA GLY A 13 -8.77 4.18 7.76
C GLY A 13 -9.68 3.59 8.84
N ASP A 14 -10.71 2.89 8.40
CA ASP A 14 -11.65 2.16 9.25
C ASP A 14 -11.57 0.66 8.93
N SER A 15 -11.90 -0.21 9.89
CA SER A 15 -12.17 -1.62 9.59
C SER A 15 -13.58 -1.81 9.00
N ILE A 16 -13.83 -2.98 8.39
CA ILE A 16 -15.18 -3.31 7.90
C ILE A 16 -16.20 -3.39 9.05
N TYR A 17 -15.75 -3.75 10.26
CA TYR A 17 -16.61 -3.90 11.42
C TYR A 17 -17.25 -2.58 11.86
N LYS A 18 -16.60 -1.44 11.60
CA LYS A 18 -17.22 -0.13 11.81
C LYS A 18 -18.53 0.00 11.06
N PHE A 19 -18.54 -0.41 9.80
CA PHE A 19 -19.71 -0.30 8.93
C PHE A 19 -20.77 -1.34 9.26
N LEU A 20 -20.38 -2.51 9.77
CA LEU A 20 -21.30 -3.58 10.15
C LEU A 20 -21.94 -3.37 11.53
N TYR A 21 -21.18 -2.84 12.49
CA TYR A 21 -21.57 -2.83 13.91
C TYR A 21 -21.58 -1.43 14.54
N GLY A 22 -21.06 -0.40 13.87
CA GLY A 22 -21.04 0.99 14.34
C GLY A 22 -19.63 1.47 14.76
N ASP A 23 -19.52 2.75 15.09
CA ASP A 23 -18.25 3.44 15.36
C ASP A 23 -17.40 2.81 16.47
N GLN A 24 -18.03 2.13 17.43
CA GLN A 24 -17.32 1.42 18.50
C GLN A 24 -16.51 0.20 18.00
N ALA A 25 -16.84 -0.31 16.80
CA ALA A 25 -16.15 -1.41 16.15
C ALA A 25 -15.16 -0.93 15.08
N HIS A 26 -14.66 0.31 15.23
CA HIS A 26 -13.67 0.89 14.32
C HIS A 26 -12.41 0.03 14.20
N PHE A 27 -11.91 -0.48 15.33
CA PHE A 27 -10.73 -1.35 15.40
C PHE A 27 -11.10 -2.81 15.67
N PHE A 28 -10.20 -3.72 15.29
CA PHE A 28 -10.25 -5.13 15.66
C PHE A 28 -8.95 -5.63 16.28
N GLY A 29 -9.04 -6.83 16.89
CA GLY A 29 -7.98 -7.47 17.66
C GLY A 29 -6.75 -7.85 16.85
N ASP A 30 -5.63 -8.01 17.56
CA ASP A 30 -4.43 -8.63 17.00
C ASP A 30 -4.60 -10.17 16.94
N GLU A 31 -4.20 -10.77 15.83
CA GLU A 31 -4.23 -12.23 15.61
C GLU A 31 -2.80 -12.75 15.48
N ILE A 32 -2.12 -12.85 16.63
CA ILE A 32 -0.69 -13.20 16.69
C ILE A 32 -0.49 -14.72 16.73
N HIS A 33 0.30 -15.23 15.78
CA HIS A 33 0.68 -16.63 15.69
C HIS A 33 2.21 -16.78 15.70
N SER A 34 2.74 -17.72 16.50
CA SER A 34 4.19 -17.98 16.62
C SER A 34 4.86 -18.41 15.31
N ASP A 35 4.06 -18.98 14.41
CA ASP A 35 4.52 -19.56 13.15
C ASP A 35 4.54 -18.53 12.01
N LEU A 36 3.87 -17.39 12.21
CA LEU A 36 3.82 -16.29 11.24
C LEU A 36 4.81 -15.20 11.67
N LYS A 37 5.86 -15.05 10.87
CA LYS A 37 7.00 -14.17 11.16
C LYS A 37 7.34 -13.27 9.99
N HIS A 38 8.05 -12.20 10.27
CA HIS A 38 8.59 -11.25 9.28
C HIS A 38 9.96 -11.69 8.76
N SER A 39 10.16 -12.99 8.58
CA SER A 39 11.43 -13.56 8.13
C SER A 39 11.72 -13.29 6.66
N LYS A 40 10.71 -13.02 5.84
CA LYS A 40 10.86 -12.82 4.39
C LYS A 40 10.40 -11.45 3.95
N ARG A 41 11.07 -10.93 2.92
CA ARG A 41 10.60 -9.81 2.12
C ARG A 41 9.28 -10.18 1.46
N GLY A 42 8.33 -9.25 1.47
CA GLY A 42 7.00 -9.44 0.91
C GLY A 42 5.97 -9.95 1.89
N THR A 43 6.32 -10.18 3.17
CA THR A 43 5.33 -10.39 4.23
C THR A 43 4.38 -9.19 4.32
N VAL A 44 3.08 -9.47 4.45
CA VAL A 44 2.01 -8.48 4.58
C VAL A 44 1.41 -8.56 5.98
N ALA A 45 1.38 -7.43 6.68
CA ALA A 45 0.93 -7.36 8.07
C ALA A 45 0.20 -6.05 8.38
N MET A 46 -0.62 -6.06 9.43
CA MET A 46 -1.41 -4.91 9.84
C MET A 46 -0.55 -3.80 10.45
N ALA A 47 -0.82 -2.56 10.05
CA ALA A 47 -0.27 -1.37 10.69
C ALA A 47 -1.23 -0.92 11.81
N SER A 48 -1.06 -1.49 13.00
CA SER A 48 -1.86 -1.16 14.18
C SER A 48 -1.57 0.26 14.67
N ALA A 49 -2.61 1.02 15.03
CA ALA A 49 -2.44 2.42 15.45
C ALA A 49 -1.69 2.57 16.79
N GLY A 50 -1.61 1.51 17.61
CA GLY A 50 -0.93 1.55 18.91
C GLY A 50 0.57 1.24 18.86
N THR A 51 1.06 0.64 17.78
CA THR A 51 2.47 0.36 17.57
C THR A 51 3.19 1.61 17.03
N GLY A 52 3.86 2.37 17.90
CA GLY A 52 4.64 3.55 17.54
C GLY A 52 4.26 4.86 18.25
N THR A 53 3.09 4.91 18.90
CA THR A 53 2.64 6.05 19.72
C THR A 53 3.23 6.05 21.13
N GLY A 54 3.93 4.98 21.51
CA GLY A 54 4.48 4.78 22.85
C GLY A 54 3.43 4.45 23.91
N THR A 55 2.14 4.33 23.55
CA THR A 55 1.05 4.03 24.48
C THR A 55 0.99 2.55 24.86
N GLY A 56 1.58 1.66 24.03
CA GLY A 56 1.55 0.21 24.23
C GLY A 56 0.16 -0.39 24.03
N GLU A 57 -0.76 0.36 23.44
CA GLU A 57 -2.12 -0.10 23.15
C GLU A 57 -2.08 -1.17 22.05
N LYS A 58 -2.74 -2.30 22.32
CA LYS A 58 -2.89 -3.42 21.39
C LYS A 58 -4.30 -3.45 20.82
N ASN A 59 -4.55 -4.26 19.79
CA ASN A 59 -5.88 -4.44 19.19
C ASN A 59 -6.44 -3.19 18.49
N LEU A 60 -5.57 -2.46 17.78
CA LEU A 60 -5.92 -1.25 17.05
C LEU A 60 -5.75 -1.44 15.53
N ASN A 61 -6.11 -2.62 15.03
CA ASN A 61 -6.09 -2.91 13.59
C ASN A 61 -7.31 -2.29 12.90
N ALA A 62 -7.08 -1.65 11.75
CA ALA A 62 -8.12 -1.04 10.91
C ALA A 62 -7.90 -1.44 9.44
N SER A 63 -7.76 -0.49 8.51
CA SER A 63 -7.49 -0.77 7.09
C SER A 63 -6.03 -0.58 6.68
N GLN A 64 -5.20 0.03 7.53
CA GLN A 64 -3.79 0.23 7.21
C GLN A 64 -2.98 -1.06 7.37
N PHE A 65 -2.11 -1.32 6.40
CA PHE A 65 -1.22 -2.47 6.38
C PHE A 65 0.13 -2.09 5.78
N TYR A 66 1.13 -2.93 5.99
CA TYR A 66 2.44 -2.76 5.41
C TYR A 66 2.93 -4.04 4.73
N ILE A 67 3.89 -3.82 3.84
CA ILE A 67 4.62 -4.87 3.14
C ILE A 67 6.10 -4.73 3.50
N THR A 68 6.73 -5.84 3.89
CA THR A 68 8.15 -5.88 4.23
C THR A 68 9.01 -5.75 2.96
N LEU A 69 10.07 -4.94 3.04
CA LEU A 69 10.97 -4.66 1.93
C LEU A 69 12.32 -5.39 2.04
N ARG A 70 12.57 -6.04 3.17
CA ARG A 70 13.75 -6.85 3.47
C ARG A 70 13.36 -8.08 4.30
N ASP A 71 14.27 -9.03 4.35
CA ASP A 71 14.17 -10.24 5.17
C ASP A 71 14.50 -9.94 6.65
N ASP A 72 14.21 -10.90 7.52
CA ASP A 72 14.63 -10.96 8.93
C ASP A 72 14.30 -9.69 9.75
N LEU A 73 13.01 -9.33 9.77
CA LEU A 73 12.47 -8.23 10.57
C LEU A 73 11.92 -8.70 11.93
N ASP A 74 12.72 -9.47 12.67
CA ASP A 74 12.33 -10.14 13.92
C ASP A 74 11.76 -9.18 14.99
N SER A 75 12.11 -7.89 14.94
CA SER A 75 11.57 -6.87 15.86
C SER A 75 10.07 -6.63 15.70
N LEU A 76 9.47 -7.07 14.59
CA LEU A 76 8.04 -6.93 14.30
C LEU A 76 7.24 -8.18 14.67
N ASP A 77 7.92 -9.29 14.96
CA ASP A 77 7.29 -10.56 15.31
C ASP A 77 6.58 -10.44 16.67
N GLY A 78 5.35 -10.93 16.73
CA GLY A 78 4.54 -10.88 17.96
C GLY A 78 3.87 -9.53 18.23
N GLU A 79 4.22 -8.48 17.48
CA GLU A 79 3.66 -7.13 17.63
C GLU A 79 2.60 -6.80 16.56
N HIS A 80 2.68 -7.41 15.38
CA HIS A 80 1.77 -7.14 14.27
C HIS A 80 1.13 -8.42 13.74
N THR A 81 -0.17 -8.34 13.43
CA THR A 81 -0.91 -9.41 12.75
C THR A 81 -0.39 -9.61 11.34
N VAL A 82 0.33 -10.72 11.10
CA VAL A 82 0.73 -11.17 9.76
C VAL A 82 -0.43 -11.92 9.13
N PHE A 83 -0.89 -11.48 7.96
CA PHE A 83 -2.05 -12.07 7.30
C PHE A 83 -1.80 -12.52 5.85
N GLY A 84 -0.58 -12.34 5.33
CA GLY A 84 -0.25 -12.83 4.00
C GLY A 84 1.21 -12.63 3.60
N GLU A 85 1.52 -13.07 2.39
CA GLU A 85 2.81 -12.83 1.73
C GLU A 85 2.61 -12.57 0.23
N ILE A 86 3.50 -11.78 -0.35
CA ILE A 86 3.55 -11.54 -1.79
C ILE A 86 4.13 -12.78 -2.47
N THR A 87 3.37 -13.36 -3.39
CA THR A 87 3.79 -14.49 -4.22
C THR A 87 4.39 -14.04 -5.55
N GLU A 88 3.86 -12.96 -6.14
CA GLU A 88 4.26 -12.44 -7.46
C GLU A 88 4.40 -10.91 -7.46
N GLY A 89 5.11 -10.36 -8.45
CA GLY A 89 5.20 -8.89 -8.59
C GLY A 89 6.27 -8.22 -7.72
N PHE A 90 7.29 -8.96 -7.27
CA PHE A 90 8.44 -8.39 -6.54
C PHE A 90 9.19 -7.28 -7.28
N TYR A 91 9.09 -7.23 -8.62
CA TYR A 91 9.63 -6.14 -9.43
C TYR A 91 8.89 -4.82 -9.13
N THR A 92 7.55 -4.86 -9.00
CA THR A 92 6.73 -3.70 -8.62
C THR A 92 7.08 -3.24 -7.22
N LEU A 93 7.19 -4.19 -6.28
CA LEU A 93 7.62 -3.88 -4.92
C LEU A 93 8.99 -3.20 -4.89
N ASN A 94 9.93 -3.65 -5.73
CA ASN A 94 11.25 -3.03 -5.85
C ASN A 94 11.17 -1.62 -6.44
N ARG A 95 10.30 -1.39 -7.44
CA ARG A 95 10.08 -0.04 -7.99
C ARG A 95 9.54 0.91 -6.93
N ILE A 96 8.57 0.45 -6.14
CA ILE A 96 8.03 1.27 -5.04
C ILE A 96 9.11 1.58 -4.00
N ASN A 97 9.94 0.61 -3.64
CA ASN A 97 11.04 0.80 -2.68
C ASN A 97 12.09 1.83 -3.16
N LYS A 98 12.22 2.04 -4.48
CA LYS A 98 13.14 3.01 -5.07
C LYS A 98 12.55 4.42 -5.21
N ALA A 99 11.29 4.61 -4.83
CA ALA A 99 10.67 5.92 -4.92
C ALA A 99 11.39 6.93 -4.02
N TYR A 100 11.59 8.14 -4.53
CA TYR A 100 12.11 9.24 -3.73
C TYR A 100 11.06 9.65 -2.70
N VAL A 101 11.48 9.76 -1.45
CA VAL A 101 10.63 10.12 -0.31
C VAL A 101 11.11 11.41 0.33
N ASP A 102 10.19 12.12 0.97
CA ASP A 102 10.52 13.24 1.85
C ASP A 102 11.13 12.77 3.19
N ASP A 103 11.47 13.72 4.06
CA ASP A 103 12.05 13.45 5.38
C ASP A 103 11.11 12.66 6.31
N LYS A 104 9.82 12.56 5.98
CA LYS A 104 8.81 11.79 6.71
C LYS A 104 8.58 10.40 6.10
N GLY A 105 9.33 10.04 5.07
CA GLY A 105 9.19 8.76 4.36
C GLY A 105 7.99 8.71 3.40
N LYS A 106 7.37 9.84 3.09
CA LYS A 106 6.26 9.92 2.12
C LYS A 106 6.81 10.09 0.70
N PRO A 107 6.40 9.27 -0.28
CA PRO A 107 6.84 9.42 -1.66
C PRO A 107 6.50 10.80 -2.27
N TYR A 108 7.45 11.40 -2.98
CA TYR A 108 7.22 12.65 -3.72
C TYR A 108 6.24 12.47 -4.88
N GLN A 109 6.31 11.33 -5.57
CA GLN A 109 5.33 10.90 -6.56
C GLN A 109 4.33 9.93 -5.93
N ASN A 110 3.04 10.15 -6.15
CA ASN A 110 2.02 9.31 -5.52
C ASN A 110 2.07 7.87 -6.06
N ILE A 111 2.02 6.91 -5.16
CA ILE A 111 1.89 5.49 -5.48
C ILE A 111 0.52 5.04 -5.01
N ARG A 112 -0.31 4.51 -5.91
CA ARG A 112 -1.73 4.23 -5.65
C ARG A 112 -2.13 2.82 -6.06
N ILE A 113 -2.98 2.22 -5.24
CA ILE A 113 -3.71 1.00 -5.60
C ILE A 113 -4.91 1.45 -6.44
N LYS A 114 -4.95 1.05 -7.71
CA LYS A 114 -6.05 1.40 -8.62
C LYS A 114 -7.24 0.45 -8.46
N HIS A 115 -6.95 -0.84 -8.46
CA HIS A 115 -7.94 -1.91 -8.38
C HIS A 115 -7.41 -3.06 -7.54
N THR A 116 -8.32 -3.75 -6.87
CA THR A 116 -8.06 -4.99 -6.13
C THR A 116 -8.97 -6.06 -6.68
N TYR A 117 -8.41 -7.22 -7.03
CA TYR A 117 -9.16 -8.36 -7.52
C TYR A 117 -9.04 -9.52 -6.51
N ILE A 118 -10.17 -10.04 -6.08
CA ILE A 118 -10.23 -11.23 -5.22
C ILE A 118 -10.27 -12.45 -6.14
N LEU A 119 -9.17 -13.19 -6.20
CA LEU A 119 -9.05 -14.36 -7.09
C LEU A 119 -9.77 -15.59 -6.52
N TYR A 120 -9.78 -15.72 -5.20
CA TYR A 120 -10.44 -16.80 -4.48
C TYR A 120 -10.97 -16.25 -3.17
N ASP A 121 -12.30 -16.24 -3.03
CA ASP A 121 -12.97 -15.93 -1.78
C ASP A 121 -13.42 -17.23 -1.10
N ARG A 122 -12.98 -17.41 0.15
CA ARG A 122 -13.34 -18.58 0.96
C ARG A 122 -14.53 -18.29 1.88
N PHE A 123 -14.89 -17.03 2.06
CA PHE A 123 -15.87 -16.60 3.03
C PHE A 123 -17.15 -16.19 2.34
N ASP A 124 -18.27 -16.41 3.02
CA ASP A 124 -19.55 -15.88 2.58
C ASP A 124 -19.64 -14.40 2.95
N ASP A 125 -20.18 -13.59 2.04
CA ASP A 125 -20.38 -12.17 2.28
C ASP A 125 -21.43 -11.92 3.37
N PRO A 126 -21.18 -11.02 4.33
CA PRO A 126 -22.22 -10.55 5.24
C PRO A 126 -23.35 -9.89 4.44
N SER A 127 -24.61 -10.11 4.84
CA SER A 127 -25.77 -9.58 4.11
C SER A 127 -25.78 -8.07 3.98
N GLN A 128 -25.14 -7.36 4.91
CA GLN A 128 -25.00 -5.90 4.88
C GLN A 128 -23.90 -5.41 3.94
N LEU A 129 -22.93 -6.27 3.57
CA LEU A 129 -21.76 -5.89 2.76
C LEU A 129 -22.17 -5.41 1.37
N ALA A 130 -23.19 -6.02 0.77
CA ALA A 130 -23.68 -5.65 -0.57
C ALA A 130 -24.06 -4.15 -0.67
N ASN A 131 -24.50 -3.53 0.42
CA ASN A 131 -24.86 -2.10 0.44
C ASN A 131 -23.65 -1.18 0.71
N LEU A 132 -22.50 -1.76 1.09
CA LEU A 132 -21.29 -1.04 1.47
C LEU A 132 -20.23 -1.03 0.37
N ILE A 133 -20.36 -1.89 -0.65
CA ILE A 133 -19.47 -1.92 -1.80
C ILE A 133 -19.76 -0.68 -2.66
N PRO A 134 -18.82 0.26 -2.80
CA PRO A 134 -19.03 1.40 -3.67
C PRO A 134 -18.99 0.97 -5.14
N ASP A 135 -19.81 1.61 -5.98
CA ASP A 135 -19.86 1.34 -7.42
C ASP A 135 -18.53 1.62 -8.13
N ALA A 136 -17.68 2.45 -7.53
CA ALA A 136 -16.37 2.82 -8.05
C ALA A 136 -15.37 3.07 -6.92
N SER A 137 -14.07 3.02 -7.27
CA SER A 137 -13.01 3.48 -6.38
C SER A 137 -13.22 4.94 -5.98
N PRO A 138 -12.89 5.34 -4.74
CA PRO A 138 -13.01 6.72 -4.29
C PRO A 138 -12.31 7.69 -5.24
N GLU A 139 -12.98 8.79 -5.58
CA GLU A 139 -12.36 9.85 -6.37
C GLU A 139 -11.28 10.57 -5.56
N ARG A 140 -10.22 11.00 -6.25
CA ARG A 140 -9.18 11.83 -5.64
C ARG A 140 -9.81 13.13 -5.16
N LYS A 141 -9.47 13.60 -3.96
CA LYS A 141 -9.74 14.98 -3.58
C LYS A 141 -9.19 15.95 -4.65
N PRO A 142 -9.90 17.03 -5.00
CA PRO A 142 -9.43 18.02 -5.95
C PRO A 142 -8.02 18.51 -5.62
N LYS A 143 -7.21 18.84 -6.64
CA LYS A 143 -5.81 19.27 -6.51
C LYS A 143 -5.66 20.43 -5.52
N ASP A 144 -6.65 21.31 -5.46
CA ASP A 144 -6.65 22.53 -4.65
C ASP A 144 -6.93 22.28 -3.15
N GLU A 145 -7.37 21.08 -2.78
CA GLU A 145 -7.57 20.66 -1.38
C GLU A 145 -6.38 19.86 -0.82
N ILE A 146 -5.34 19.68 -1.63
CA ILE A 146 -4.14 18.91 -1.31
C ILE A 146 -3.01 19.92 -1.11
N ASP A 147 -2.79 20.34 0.13
CA ASP A 147 -1.73 21.27 0.54
C ASP A 147 -0.36 20.58 0.43
N ASP A 148 0.19 20.52 -0.79
CA ASP A 148 1.40 19.76 -1.09
C ASP A 148 2.26 20.43 -2.16
N ASP A 149 2.91 21.54 -1.79
CA ASP A 149 3.82 22.33 -2.63
C ASP A 149 5.07 21.56 -3.12
N VAL A 150 5.27 20.29 -2.72
CA VAL A 150 6.49 19.51 -3.03
C VAL A 150 6.20 18.19 -3.76
N ARG A 151 4.94 17.88 -4.10
CA ARG A 151 4.62 16.61 -4.78
C ARG A 151 4.81 16.70 -6.30
N LEU A 152 5.46 15.67 -6.84
CA LEU A 152 5.66 15.51 -8.27
C LEU A 152 4.34 15.10 -8.92
N GLU A 153 4.14 15.57 -10.15
CA GLU A 153 2.97 15.18 -10.94
C GLU A 153 3.01 13.68 -11.27
N ASP A 154 1.84 13.07 -11.45
CA ASP A 154 1.76 11.62 -11.65
C ASP A 154 2.44 11.18 -12.97
N ASP A 155 2.59 12.08 -13.94
CA ASP A 155 3.29 11.92 -15.22
C ASP A 155 4.77 12.31 -15.17
N TRP A 156 5.27 12.79 -14.03
CA TRP A 156 6.67 13.13 -13.87
C TRP A 156 7.56 11.88 -13.95
N MET A 157 8.66 12.01 -14.69
CA MET A 157 9.64 10.95 -14.92
C MET A 157 11.03 11.44 -14.50
N PRO A 158 11.85 10.62 -13.80
CA PRO A 158 13.25 10.93 -13.60
C PRO A 158 13.98 11.08 -14.93
N LYS A 159 14.89 12.06 -15.04
CA LYS A 159 15.66 12.31 -16.27
C LYS A 159 16.38 11.07 -16.82
N ASP A 160 16.90 10.22 -15.94
CA ASP A 160 17.61 9.01 -16.35
C ASP A 160 16.67 7.99 -17.01
N GLU A 161 15.42 7.92 -16.55
CA GLU A 161 14.37 7.08 -17.15
C GLU A 161 13.89 7.67 -18.50
N GLU A 162 13.75 8.99 -18.60
CA GLU A 162 13.45 9.67 -19.89
C GLU A 162 14.53 9.44 -20.93
N LEU A 163 15.81 9.54 -20.53
CA LEU A 163 16.97 9.30 -21.39
C LEU A 163 16.98 7.86 -21.90
N GLY A 164 16.74 6.87 -21.03
CA GLY A 164 16.65 5.47 -21.44
C GLY A 164 15.56 5.22 -22.48
N ILE A 165 14.35 5.77 -22.28
CA ILE A 165 13.25 5.66 -23.26
C ILE A 165 13.62 6.31 -24.59
N ARG A 166 14.31 7.46 -24.55
CA ARG A 166 14.74 8.15 -25.77
C ARG A 166 15.78 7.34 -26.54
N GLU A 167 16.79 6.81 -25.86
CA GLU A 167 17.80 5.93 -26.45
C GLU A 167 17.17 4.68 -27.06
N GLU A 168 16.20 4.07 -26.37
CA GLU A 168 15.50 2.87 -26.85
C GLU A 168 14.63 3.17 -28.09
N LYS A 169 13.93 4.32 -28.10
CA LYS A 169 13.19 4.81 -29.29
C LYS A 169 14.12 5.11 -30.46
N GLU A 170 15.28 5.73 -30.22
CA GLU A 170 16.28 6.02 -31.25
C GLU A 170 16.89 4.73 -31.82
N ALA A 171 17.22 3.76 -30.97
CA ALA A 171 17.71 2.46 -31.38
C ALA A 171 16.66 1.69 -32.20
N HIS A 172 15.40 1.71 -31.76
CA HIS A 172 14.29 1.08 -32.49
C HIS A 172 14.07 1.74 -33.85
N SER A 173 14.04 3.07 -33.90
CA SER A 173 13.91 3.83 -35.15
C SER A 173 15.05 3.49 -36.12
N ARG A 174 16.31 3.55 -35.66
CA ARG A 174 17.48 3.18 -36.48
C ARG A 174 17.40 1.74 -37.00
N ALA A 175 16.96 0.78 -36.17
CA ALA A 175 16.82 -0.61 -36.56
C ALA A 175 15.73 -0.82 -37.64
N VAL A 176 14.66 -0.03 -37.63
CA VAL A 176 13.63 -0.06 -38.69
C VAL A 176 14.19 0.45 -40.01
N TYR A 177 14.98 1.53 -40.01
CA TYR A 177 15.62 2.06 -41.22
C TYR A 177 16.64 1.10 -41.85
N LEU A 178 17.32 0.29 -41.05
CA LEU A 178 18.29 -0.71 -41.50
C LEU A 178 17.67 -2.00 -42.06
N LYS A 179 16.35 -2.17 -41.95
CA LYS A 179 15.60 -3.36 -42.44
C LYS A 179 14.92 -3.14 -43.80
N VAL A 180 15.17 -2.01 -44.48
CA VAL A 180 14.62 -1.68 -45.81
C VAL A 180 15.73 -1.74 -46.86
#